data_AF-A0A370P3X3-F1
#
_entry.id   AF-A0A370P3X3-F1
#
_cell.length_a   1.000
_cell.length_b   1.000
_cell.length_c   1.000
_cell.angle_alpha   90.00
_cell.angle_beta   90.00
_cell.angle_gamma   90.00
#
_symmetry.space_group_name_H-M   'P 1'
#
loop_
_entity.id
_entity.type
_entity.pdbx_description
1 polymer ?
#
loop_
_entity_poly.entity_id
_entity_poly.type
_entity_poly.pdbx_seq_one_letter_code
_entity_poly.pdbx_strand_id
1 'polypeptide(L)'
;MRRAAMMAGLTATTAQAASLADVCTTANVKAALPSSAYGLTMIPSSVTASPVYNASTSGQVFFPDATYDYCGVTFNYTHNGRGDTVKLQYWLPAPESFENRFLATGGMAYMISGGSSYLPGGVMYGAVAGTTDGGFGGELDTAFLLANGTINYEALYSMGYHGIGELTIVGKEFTKNFYSMGDEKLYTYYQGCSEGGREGWSQVQKYPGVYDGVIPGAPAIRYGQQQANHLYSNVVEKTLGYYPPPCELEKIVNATIDACDSLDGLVDGVVARTDLCQLHFNINSTIGLPYHCAASSSSSIGLGFGKRGTDPAINGTVSAEGAAVAAEILKGLHDSKGRRAYISYQPTASFSDAETSYNSETGEYELSIASTGGEWVAKFLELRDADNLSTLDNVTYDTLRDWMELGWKRYEDVMQTTWPDLTEFEKAGGKIITFHGESDQSIPTGSSVHFYNSVRSIMYPDMSYNASVAAMGDWYRLFLVPGASHCATNDVQANGPFPQTNLAVMINWVEKGVVPHTLNATHLAGEWEGQNAQLCSWPLRPLWTENGTKFNCVYDQASLDTWDYTFDAYKVPLY
;
A
#
# COMPACT_ATOMS: atom_id res chain seq x y z
N MET A 1 -65.42 21.87 52.60
CA MET A 1 -64.60 22.49 51.53
C MET A 1 -63.29 21.72 51.39
N ARG A 2 -63.20 20.81 50.41
CA ARG A 2 -62.00 20.04 50.09
C ARG A 2 -61.16 20.87 49.12
N ARG A 3 -59.92 21.21 49.48
CA ARG A 3 -58.94 21.80 48.55
C ARG A 3 -58.23 20.65 47.83
N ALA A 4 -58.50 20.52 46.53
CA ALA A 4 -57.76 19.61 45.65
C ALA A 4 -56.46 20.32 45.21
N ALA A 5 -55.33 19.66 45.43
CA ALA A 5 -54.05 20.04 44.87
C ALA A 5 -53.98 19.57 43.40
N MET A 6 -53.73 20.47 42.46
CA MET A 6 -53.33 20.13 41.10
C MET A 6 -51.84 19.80 41.11
N MET A 7 -51.49 18.52 40.92
CA MET A 7 -50.18 18.11 40.44
C MET A 7 -50.11 18.39 38.95
N ALA A 8 -49.21 19.27 38.53
CA ALA A 8 -48.82 19.41 37.13
C ALA A 8 -47.96 18.19 36.74
N GLY A 9 -48.44 17.38 35.80
CA GLY A 9 -47.70 16.26 35.26
C GLY A 9 -46.52 16.75 34.43
N LEU A 10 -45.31 16.32 34.78
CA LEU A 10 -44.15 16.34 33.90
C LEU A 10 -44.40 15.35 32.77
N THR A 11 -44.66 15.84 31.57
CA THR A 11 -44.59 15.05 30.34
C THR A 11 -43.13 14.71 30.10
N ALA A 12 -42.75 13.44 30.32
CA ALA A 12 -41.49 12.90 29.85
C ALA A 12 -41.51 12.93 28.32
N THR A 13 -40.84 13.90 27.71
CA THR A 13 -40.48 13.85 26.30
C THR A 13 -39.48 12.72 26.14
N THR A 14 -39.91 11.60 25.57
CA THR A 14 -39.01 10.57 25.06
C THR A 14 -38.16 11.23 23.97
N ALA A 15 -36.89 11.52 24.28
CA ALA A 15 -35.94 11.95 23.26
C ALA A 15 -35.82 10.82 22.24
N GLN A 16 -36.39 11.00 21.06
CA GLN A 16 -36.23 10.07 19.96
C GLN A 16 -34.78 10.18 19.47
N ALA A 17 -34.08 9.04 19.36
CA ALA A 17 -32.75 9.03 18.76
C ALA A 17 -32.85 9.62 17.35
N ALA A 18 -31.96 10.56 17.02
CA ALA A 18 -31.97 11.22 15.72
C ALA A 18 -31.66 10.19 14.63
N SER A 19 -32.51 10.11 13.60
CA SER A 19 -32.27 9.23 12.46
C SER A 19 -31.13 9.76 11.59
N LEU A 20 -30.58 8.91 10.72
CA LEU A 20 -29.60 9.33 9.71
C LEU A 20 -30.12 10.51 8.86
N ALA A 21 -31.40 10.53 8.50
CA ALA A 21 -32.01 11.63 7.76
C ALA A 21 -32.03 12.95 8.56
N ASP A 22 -32.28 12.86 9.87
CA ASP A 22 -32.36 14.04 10.75
C ASP A 22 -30.99 14.70 10.92
N VAL A 23 -29.93 13.89 11.00
CA VAL A 23 -28.55 14.39 11.19
C VAL A 23 -27.88 14.76 9.87
N CYS A 24 -28.18 14.06 8.77
CA CYS A 24 -27.53 14.24 7.48
C CYS A 24 -28.11 15.41 6.67
N THR A 25 -27.92 16.63 7.18
CA THR A 25 -28.35 17.87 6.52
C THR A 25 -27.19 18.83 6.38
N THR A 26 -27.23 19.68 5.35
CA THR A 26 -26.21 20.71 5.15
C THR A 26 -26.16 21.70 6.32
N ALA A 27 -27.28 21.94 7.00
CA ALA A 27 -27.33 22.79 8.19
C ALA A 27 -26.54 22.19 9.36
N ASN A 28 -26.74 20.89 9.64
CA ASN A 28 -26.03 20.21 10.72
C ASN A 28 -24.54 20.08 10.41
N VAL A 29 -24.18 19.72 9.18
CA VAL A 29 -22.77 19.66 8.75
C VAL A 29 -22.10 21.03 8.90
N LYS A 30 -22.76 22.12 8.47
CA LYS A 30 -22.22 23.48 8.65
C LYS A 30 -22.04 23.86 10.12
N ALA A 31 -22.97 23.45 10.98
CA ALA A 31 -22.89 23.69 12.42
C ALA A 31 -21.75 22.90 13.09
N ALA A 32 -21.38 21.75 12.51
CA ALA A 32 -20.31 20.88 13.00
C ALA A 32 -18.93 21.21 12.42
N LEU A 33 -18.82 22.13 11.44
CA LEU A 33 -17.54 22.48 10.84
C LEU A 33 -16.55 22.96 11.94
N PRO A 34 -15.29 22.48 11.89
CA PRO A 34 -14.23 22.95 12.77
C PRO A 34 -14.11 24.47 12.78
N SER A 35 -13.77 25.01 13.95
CA SER A 35 -13.37 26.42 14.03
C SER A 35 -12.08 26.64 13.24
N SER A 36 -11.79 27.86 12.77
CA SER A 36 -10.52 28.10 12.07
C SER A 36 -9.36 27.81 13.03
N ALA A 37 -8.62 26.74 12.72
CA ALA A 37 -7.49 26.25 13.48
C ALA A 37 -6.41 25.81 12.49
N TYR A 38 -5.15 25.77 12.95
CA TYR A 38 -4.00 25.31 12.17
C TYR A 38 -3.72 26.08 10.87
N GLY A 39 -4.19 27.33 10.76
CA GLY A 39 -4.04 28.11 9.53
C GLY A 39 -4.99 27.70 8.40
N LEU A 40 -6.01 26.90 8.71
CA LEU A 40 -7.04 26.45 7.77
C LEU A 40 -8.34 27.24 7.99
N THR A 41 -9.00 27.60 6.89
CA THR A 41 -10.34 28.20 6.91
C THR A 41 -11.30 27.32 6.14
N MET A 42 -12.28 26.75 6.84
CA MET A 42 -13.38 25.99 6.21
C MET A 42 -14.21 26.90 5.31
N ILE A 43 -14.79 26.34 4.24
CA ILE A 43 -15.63 27.06 3.28
C ILE A 43 -17.08 26.58 3.42
N PRO A 44 -17.93 27.21 4.28
CA PRO A 44 -19.28 26.71 4.54
C PRO A 44 -20.20 26.71 3.33
N SER A 45 -19.90 27.50 2.30
CA SER A 45 -20.67 27.52 1.05
C SER A 45 -20.46 26.26 0.18
N SER A 46 -19.39 25.50 0.39
CA SER A 46 -19.09 24.29 -0.39
C SER A 46 -19.70 23.01 0.19
N VAL A 47 -20.36 23.10 1.35
CA VAL A 47 -20.90 21.93 2.07
C VAL A 47 -22.01 21.23 1.28
N THR A 48 -21.85 19.93 1.08
CA THR A 48 -22.90 19.00 0.66
C THR A 48 -23.10 17.93 1.72
N ALA A 49 -24.33 17.42 1.82
CA ALA A 49 -24.70 16.33 2.71
C ALA A 49 -25.81 15.51 2.04
N SER A 50 -25.69 14.19 2.02
CA SER A 50 -26.67 13.31 1.39
C SER A 50 -26.73 11.96 2.11
N PRO A 51 -27.89 11.57 2.69
CA PRO A 51 -28.03 10.26 3.29
C PRO A 51 -28.12 9.19 2.20
N VAL A 52 -27.42 8.08 2.41
CA VAL A 52 -27.40 6.91 1.54
C VAL A 52 -27.80 5.70 2.38
N TYR A 53 -28.77 4.95 1.88
CA TYR A 53 -29.34 3.79 2.56
C TYR A 53 -29.10 2.51 1.76
N ASN A 54 -28.89 1.41 2.46
CA ASN A 54 -28.66 0.08 1.90
C ASN A 54 -27.52 0.08 0.87
N ALA A 55 -26.48 0.88 1.10
CA ALA A 55 -25.27 0.78 0.30
C ALA A 55 -24.58 -0.54 0.62
N SER A 56 -23.98 -1.16 -0.38
CA SER A 56 -23.28 -2.42 -0.22
C SER A 56 -21.95 -2.40 -0.95
N THR A 57 -20.98 -3.12 -0.39
CA THR A 57 -19.71 -3.44 -1.04
C THR A 57 -19.55 -4.96 -1.07
N SER A 58 -18.93 -5.48 -2.12
CA SER A 58 -18.68 -6.91 -2.28
C SER A 58 -17.39 -7.17 -3.04
N GLY A 59 -16.72 -8.29 -2.75
CA GLY A 59 -15.54 -8.75 -3.48
C GLY A 59 -14.29 -7.89 -3.28
N GLN A 60 -14.21 -7.18 -2.16
CA GLN A 60 -13.09 -6.29 -1.83
C GLN A 60 -11.97 -7.07 -1.13
N VAL A 61 -10.71 -6.76 -1.44
CA VAL A 61 -9.55 -7.43 -0.83
C VAL A 61 -9.18 -6.86 0.53
N PHE A 62 -9.54 -5.61 0.83
CA PHE A 62 -9.13 -4.90 2.05
C PHE A 62 -10.18 -4.86 3.17
N PHE A 63 -11.40 -5.32 2.90
CA PHE A 63 -12.49 -5.42 3.85
C PHE A 63 -13.56 -6.37 3.30
N PRO A 64 -14.31 -7.07 4.17
CA PRO A 64 -15.29 -8.05 3.72
C PRO A 64 -16.56 -7.38 3.18
N ASP A 65 -17.39 -8.20 2.54
CA ASP A 65 -18.72 -7.80 2.07
C ASP A 65 -19.55 -7.24 3.21
N ALA A 66 -20.23 -6.12 2.96
CA ALA A 66 -21.03 -5.43 3.96
C ALA A 66 -22.15 -4.60 3.34
N THR A 67 -23.22 -4.42 4.12
CA THR A 67 -24.29 -3.46 3.85
C THR A 67 -24.33 -2.44 4.98
N TYR A 68 -24.45 -1.16 4.63
CA TYR A 68 -24.36 -0.05 5.58
C TYR A 68 -25.14 1.17 5.09
N ASP A 69 -25.52 2.00 6.05
CA ASP A 69 -26.12 3.32 5.83
C ASP A 69 -25.12 4.40 6.24
N TYR A 70 -25.06 5.49 5.49
CA TYR A 70 -24.13 6.58 5.79
C TYR A 70 -24.62 7.95 5.31
N CYS A 71 -24.11 9.00 5.92
CA CYS A 71 -24.21 10.37 5.42
C CYS A 71 -22.96 10.67 4.59
N GLY A 72 -23.13 10.86 3.28
CA GLY A 72 -22.07 11.36 2.41
C GLY A 72 -21.93 12.86 2.56
N VAL A 73 -20.76 13.32 2.99
CA VAL A 73 -20.46 14.73 3.24
C VAL A 73 -19.26 15.16 2.41
N THR A 74 -19.35 16.33 1.79
CA THR A 74 -18.20 17.01 1.18
C THR A 74 -18.15 18.44 1.69
N PHE A 75 -16.96 18.93 2.01
CA PHE A 75 -16.70 20.36 2.20
C PHE A 75 -15.24 20.67 1.92
N ASN A 76 -14.95 21.95 1.73
CA ASN A 76 -13.62 22.40 1.33
C ASN A 76 -13.03 23.30 2.41
N TYR A 77 -11.70 23.39 2.42
CA TYR A 77 -10.98 24.42 3.15
C TYR A 77 -9.98 25.13 2.24
N THR A 78 -9.49 26.27 2.71
CA THR A 78 -8.36 27.01 2.13
C THR A 78 -7.30 27.23 3.20
N HIS A 79 -6.03 27.23 2.79
CA HIS A 79 -4.96 27.69 3.65
C HIS A 79 -4.96 29.22 3.72
N ASN A 80 -4.86 29.76 4.94
CA ASN A 80 -4.91 31.20 5.18
C ASN A 80 -3.84 31.93 4.35
N GLY A 81 -4.29 32.78 3.43
CA GLY A 81 -3.42 33.60 2.57
C GLY A 81 -2.91 32.91 1.31
N ARG A 82 -3.27 31.64 1.04
CA ARG A 82 -2.86 30.93 -0.18
C ARG A 82 -3.90 31.02 -1.31
N GLY A 83 -5.19 31.09 -0.96
CA GLY A 83 -6.28 31.15 -1.95
C GLY A 83 -6.46 29.85 -2.74
N ASP A 84 -5.91 28.75 -2.23
CA ASP A 84 -6.13 27.40 -2.71
C ASP A 84 -7.46 26.83 -2.19
N THR A 85 -7.85 25.66 -2.67
CA THR A 85 -9.06 24.97 -2.20
C THR A 85 -8.77 23.48 -2.17
N VAL A 86 -8.88 22.88 -0.99
CA VAL A 86 -8.73 21.44 -0.78
C VAL A 86 -10.10 20.86 -0.46
N LYS A 87 -10.48 19.79 -1.17
CA LYS A 87 -11.76 19.11 -0.97
C LYS A 87 -11.58 17.95 0.00
N LEU A 88 -12.43 17.92 1.02
CA LEU A 88 -12.57 16.79 1.94
C LEU A 88 -13.91 16.10 1.71
N GLN A 89 -13.88 14.77 1.68
CA GLN A 89 -15.07 13.94 1.61
C GLN A 89 -15.06 12.95 2.77
N TYR A 90 -16.21 12.81 3.43
CA TYR A 90 -16.40 11.89 4.54
C TYR A 90 -17.66 11.07 4.35
N TRP A 91 -17.62 9.79 4.75
CA TRP A 91 -18.80 8.97 4.99
C TRP A 91 -18.96 8.78 6.49
N LEU A 92 -20.10 9.21 7.01
CA LEU A 92 -20.42 9.15 8.43
C LEU A 92 -21.47 8.06 8.66
N PRO A 93 -21.24 7.05 9.53
CA PRO A 93 -22.26 6.05 9.82
C PRO A 93 -23.50 6.69 10.48
N ALA A 94 -24.63 5.97 10.47
CA ALA A 94 -25.79 6.38 11.25
C ALA A 94 -25.43 6.57 12.74
N PRO A 95 -26.05 7.51 13.47
CA PRO A 95 -25.73 7.77 14.88
C PRO A 95 -25.71 6.53 15.77
N GLU A 96 -26.63 5.59 15.55
CA GLU A 96 -26.72 4.32 16.26
C GLU A 96 -25.61 3.31 15.92
N SER A 97 -24.90 3.51 14.80
CA SER A 97 -23.82 2.65 14.30
C SER A 97 -22.44 3.28 14.49
N PHE A 98 -22.36 4.52 14.97
CA PHE A 98 -21.10 5.20 15.22
C PHE A 98 -20.44 4.65 16.49
N GLU A 99 -19.18 4.24 16.37
CA GLU A 99 -18.45 3.54 17.44
C GLU A 99 -17.27 4.37 17.96
N ASN A 100 -17.35 5.71 17.88
CA ASN A 100 -16.28 6.62 18.29
C ASN A 100 -14.96 6.37 17.53
N ARG A 101 -15.03 6.09 16.23
CA ARG A 101 -13.88 5.81 15.36
C ARG A 101 -13.79 6.78 14.18
N PHE A 102 -12.56 7.06 13.76
CA PHE A 102 -12.24 7.78 12.53
C PHE A 102 -11.23 6.96 11.72
N LEU A 103 -11.41 6.90 10.40
CA LEU A 103 -10.49 6.26 9.46
C LEU A 103 -10.09 7.25 8.35
N ALA A 104 -8.80 7.52 8.21
CA ALA A 104 -8.25 8.08 6.98
C ALA A 104 -7.84 6.96 6.01
N THR A 105 -8.11 7.16 4.73
CA THR A 105 -7.68 6.23 3.66
C THR A 105 -6.62 6.88 2.79
N GLY A 106 -5.78 6.04 2.20
CA GLY A 106 -4.69 6.49 1.33
C GLY A 106 -4.93 6.40 -0.18
N GLY A 107 -3.86 6.72 -0.89
CA GLY A 107 -3.72 6.75 -2.33
C GLY A 107 -3.23 5.46 -3.01
N MET A 108 -2.99 5.60 -4.32
CA MET A 108 -2.40 4.58 -5.18
C MET A 108 -1.61 5.25 -6.32
N ALA A 109 -0.44 4.72 -6.68
CA ALA A 109 0.44 5.33 -7.68
C ALA A 109 0.67 6.84 -7.43
N TYR A 110 0.34 7.72 -8.38
CA TYR A 110 0.43 9.18 -8.20
C TYR A 110 -0.84 9.82 -7.63
N MET A 111 -1.84 9.03 -7.23
CA MET A 111 -3.08 9.51 -6.64
C MET A 111 -2.97 9.57 -5.12
N ILE A 112 -3.34 10.68 -4.49
CA ILE A 112 -3.39 10.82 -3.01
C ILE A 112 -4.53 10.02 -2.36
N SER A 113 -5.47 9.53 -3.17
CA SER A 113 -6.61 8.76 -2.66
C SER A 113 -7.17 7.77 -3.67
N GLY A 114 -7.61 6.60 -3.19
CA GLY A 114 -8.51 5.68 -3.90
C GLY A 114 -9.98 6.15 -4.00
N GLY A 115 -10.27 7.37 -3.54
CA GLY A 115 -11.58 7.99 -3.55
C GLY A 115 -12.58 7.29 -2.63
N SER A 116 -13.87 7.33 -2.98
CA SER A 116 -14.92 6.74 -2.15
C SER A 116 -14.89 5.20 -2.10
N SER A 117 -14.04 4.55 -2.89
CA SER A 117 -13.96 3.08 -2.95
C SER A 117 -13.40 2.45 -1.67
N TYR A 118 -12.58 3.19 -0.89
CA TYR A 118 -11.98 2.70 0.35
C TYR A 118 -12.75 3.08 1.63
N LEU A 119 -13.69 4.02 1.53
CA LEU A 119 -14.50 4.47 2.68
C LEU A 119 -15.40 3.38 3.31
N PRO A 120 -15.91 2.36 2.59
CA PRO A 120 -16.64 1.26 3.22
C PRO A 120 -15.85 0.58 4.33
N GLY A 121 -14.53 0.46 4.14
CA GLY A 121 -13.61 -0.16 5.10
C GLY A 121 -13.55 0.53 6.45
N GLY A 122 -14.07 1.75 6.61
CA GLY A 122 -14.27 2.40 7.92
C GLY A 122 -15.72 2.36 8.38
N VAL A 123 -16.65 2.72 7.50
CA VAL A 123 -18.09 2.85 7.84
C VAL A 123 -18.66 1.55 8.40
N MET A 124 -18.28 0.41 7.84
CA MET A 124 -18.75 -0.90 8.31
C MET A 124 -18.28 -1.26 9.73
N TYR A 125 -17.24 -0.58 10.23
CA TYR A 125 -16.74 -0.72 11.60
C TYR A 125 -17.15 0.46 12.48
N GLY A 126 -18.17 1.22 12.08
CA GLY A 126 -18.69 2.36 12.84
C GLY A 126 -17.75 3.55 12.88
N ALA A 127 -16.82 3.67 11.91
CA ALA A 127 -15.92 4.80 11.79
C ALA A 127 -16.43 5.84 10.79
N VAL A 128 -16.22 7.12 11.08
CA VAL A 128 -16.22 8.15 10.02
C VAL A 128 -15.02 7.89 9.14
N ALA A 129 -15.23 7.66 7.84
CA ALA A 129 -14.15 7.41 6.89
C ALA A 129 -13.94 8.63 6.00
N GLY A 130 -12.69 9.05 5.78
CA GLY A 130 -12.35 10.28 5.06
C GLY A 130 -11.36 10.10 3.91
N THR A 131 -11.50 10.95 2.89
CA THR A 131 -10.61 11.09 1.72
C THR A 131 -10.46 12.56 1.30
N THR A 132 -9.36 12.90 0.62
CA THR A 132 -9.05 14.25 0.12
C THR A 132 -8.59 14.23 -1.35
N ASP A 133 -8.65 15.38 -2.02
CA ASP A 133 -7.96 15.60 -3.32
C ASP A 133 -6.63 16.36 -3.17
N GLY A 134 -6.24 16.66 -1.94
CA GLY A 134 -4.99 17.35 -1.62
C GLY A 134 -4.89 18.79 -2.14
N GLY A 135 -5.95 19.36 -2.74
CA GLY A 135 -5.92 20.70 -3.35
C GLY A 135 -5.20 20.79 -4.70
N PHE A 136 -4.77 19.65 -5.25
CA PHE A 136 -4.16 19.56 -6.58
C PHE A 136 -4.98 18.70 -7.56
N GLY A 137 -6.21 18.35 -7.19
CA GLY A 137 -7.12 17.54 -8.03
C GLY A 137 -6.98 16.04 -7.83
N GLY A 138 -6.02 15.60 -7.01
CA GLY A 138 -5.87 14.21 -6.56
C GLY A 138 -4.81 13.40 -7.28
N GLU A 139 -4.31 13.85 -8.44
CA GLU A 139 -3.29 13.17 -9.27
C GLU A 139 -2.01 14.03 -9.37
N LEU A 140 -0.91 13.54 -8.80
CA LEU A 140 0.33 14.33 -8.69
C LEU A 140 1.03 14.49 -10.04
N ASP A 141 1.09 13.46 -10.87
CA ASP A 141 1.74 13.47 -12.19
C ASP A 141 1.17 14.54 -13.15
N THR A 142 -0.12 14.84 -13.04
CA THR A 142 -0.76 15.93 -13.80
C THR A 142 -0.55 17.31 -13.18
N ALA A 143 -0.28 17.38 -11.88
CA ALA A 143 -0.15 18.62 -11.12
C ALA A 143 1.30 18.98 -10.73
N PHE A 144 2.27 18.09 -10.98
CA PHE A 144 3.63 18.16 -10.45
C PHE A 144 4.43 19.31 -11.06
N LEU A 145 4.29 19.56 -12.36
CA LEU A 145 4.95 20.69 -13.03
C LEU A 145 3.96 21.84 -13.21
N LEU A 146 4.38 23.04 -12.85
CA LEU A 146 3.71 24.27 -13.22
C LEU A 146 3.96 24.58 -14.70
N ALA A 147 3.11 25.43 -15.30
CA ALA A 147 3.24 25.84 -16.71
C ALA A 147 4.59 26.50 -17.07
N ASN A 148 5.36 26.95 -16.08
CA ASN A 148 6.71 27.50 -16.27
C ASN A 148 7.83 26.42 -16.19
N GLY A 149 7.48 25.14 -16.06
CA GLY A 149 8.40 24.00 -15.96
C GLY A 149 9.04 23.80 -14.58
N THR A 150 8.58 24.52 -13.54
CA THR A 150 9.07 24.34 -12.17
C THR A 150 8.15 23.43 -11.35
N ILE A 151 8.70 22.83 -10.30
CA ILE A 151 7.95 21.94 -9.40
C ILE A 151 6.85 22.72 -8.67
N ASN A 152 5.64 22.16 -8.69
CA ASN A 152 4.55 22.57 -7.83
C ASN A 152 4.74 21.97 -6.42
N TYR A 153 5.51 22.67 -5.59
CA TYR A 153 5.84 22.19 -4.26
C TYR A 153 4.60 22.03 -3.35
N GLU A 154 3.55 22.81 -3.55
CA GLU A 154 2.33 22.67 -2.74
C GLU A 154 1.61 21.34 -3.04
N ALA A 155 1.50 20.95 -4.31
CA ALA A 155 0.99 19.62 -4.68
C ALA A 155 1.89 18.50 -4.14
N LEU A 156 3.21 18.67 -4.25
CA LEU A 156 4.18 17.68 -3.76
C LEU A 156 4.12 17.50 -2.24
N TYR A 157 4.06 18.58 -1.44
CA TYR A 157 3.92 18.48 0.02
C TYR A 157 2.56 17.94 0.43
N SER A 158 1.51 18.30 -0.31
CA SER A 158 0.18 17.75 -0.10
C SER A 158 0.15 16.25 -0.30
N MET A 159 0.71 15.75 -1.41
CA MET A 159 0.90 14.31 -1.65
C MET A 159 1.79 13.66 -0.59
N GLY A 160 2.90 14.29 -0.25
CA GLY A 160 3.89 13.73 0.66
C GLY A 160 3.32 13.45 2.04
N TYR A 161 2.67 14.43 2.67
CA TYR A 161 2.13 14.27 4.03
C TYR A 161 1.04 15.27 4.43
N HIS A 162 0.99 16.51 3.89
CA HIS A 162 0.04 17.52 4.37
C HIS A 162 -1.42 17.15 4.08
N GLY A 163 -1.74 16.65 2.88
CA GLY A 163 -3.13 16.42 2.47
C GLY A 163 -3.85 15.41 3.38
N ILE A 164 -3.21 14.28 3.66
CA ILE A 164 -3.75 13.25 4.57
C ILE A 164 -3.72 13.71 6.04
N GLY A 165 -2.68 14.44 6.45
CA GLY A 165 -2.58 14.98 7.81
C GLY A 165 -3.72 15.96 8.10
N GLU A 166 -3.98 16.88 7.17
CA GLU A 166 -5.05 17.88 7.28
C GLU A 166 -6.44 17.25 7.15
N LEU A 167 -6.63 16.29 6.24
CA LEU A 167 -7.83 15.44 6.20
C LEU A 167 -8.14 14.86 7.59
N THR A 168 -7.12 14.35 8.27
CA THR A 168 -7.33 13.68 9.57
C THR A 168 -7.57 14.68 10.69
N ILE A 169 -6.80 15.77 10.77
CA ILE A 169 -6.97 16.80 11.80
C ILE A 169 -8.37 17.44 11.71
N VAL A 170 -8.76 17.86 10.51
CA VAL A 170 -10.07 18.47 10.25
C VAL A 170 -11.18 17.45 10.49
N GLY A 171 -11.02 16.22 9.98
CA GLY A 171 -11.99 15.15 10.10
C GLY A 171 -12.27 14.74 11.55
N LYS A 172 -11.24 14.71 12.41
CA LYS A 172 -11.39 14.40 13.84
C LYS A 172 -12.20 15.46 14.58
N GLU A 173 -11.87 16.75 14.39
CA GLU A 173 -12.61 17.84 15.03
C GLU A 173 -14.06 17.87 14.52
N PHE A 174 -14.25 17.74 13.21
CA PHE A 174 -15.57 17.66 12.59
C PHE A 174 -16.40 16.49 13.15
N THR A 175 -15.82 15.30 13.27
CA THR A 175 -16.49 14.11 13.81
C THR A 175 -16.95 14.33 15.25
N LYS A 176 -16.07 14.87 16.10
CA LYS A 176 -16.41 15.18 17.49
C LYS A 176 -17.56 16.16 17.61
N ASN A 177 -17.57 17.20 16.77
CA ASN A 177 -18.65 18.19 16.74
C ASN A 177 -19.96 17.57 16.23
N PHE A 178 -19.90 16.81 15.14
CA PHE A 178 -21.08 16.23 14.49
C PHE A 178 -21.83 15.26 15.40
N TYR A 179 -21.11 14.37 16.10
CA TYR A 179 -21.69 13.41 17.04
C TYR A 179 -21.77 13.92 18.48
N SER A 180 -21.41 15.19 18.74
CA SER A 180 -21.43 15.79 20.08
C SER A 180 -20.67 14.97 21.13
N MET A 181 -19.50 14.44 20.78
CA MET A 181 -18.72 13.50 21.59
C MET A 181 -18.19 14.08 22.91
N GLY A 182 -18.09 15.40 23.04
CA GLY A 182 -17.45 16.04 24.20
C GLY A 182 -16.01 15.56 24.39
N ASP A 183 -15.70 15.09 25.60
CA ASP A 183 -14.37 14.58 25.99
C ASP A 183 -14.16 13.09 25.68
N GLU A 184 -15.13 12.42 25.04
CA GLU A 184 -14.98 11.02 24.66
C GLU A 184 -13.81 10.82 23.69
N LYS A 185 -13.13 9.68 23.84
CA LYS A 185 -12.01 9.32 22.97
C LYS A 185 -12.55 9.00 21.58
N LEU A 186 -12.02 9.69 20.57
CA LEU A 186 -12.17 9.33 19.16
C LEU A 186 -10.93 8.54 18.74
N TYR A 187 -11.07 7.23 18.54
CA TYR A 187 -9.99 6.38 18.04
C TYR A 187 -9.71 6.71 16.58
N THR A 188 -8.45 6.97 16.24
CA THR A 188 -8.05 7.42 14.90
C THR A 188 -7.19 6.38 14.22
N TYR A 189 -7.65 5.91 13.07
CA TYR A 189 -7.00 4.89 12.27
C TYR A 189 -6.58 5.41 10.89
N TYR A 190 -5.58 4.76 10.31
CA TYR A 190 -5.21 4.90 8.90
C TYR A 190 -5.09 3.53 8.24
N GLN A 191 -5.56 3.41 7.00
CA GLN A 191 -5.35 2.22 6.17
C GLN A 191 -5.07 2.61 4.71
N GLY A 192 -4.00 2.05 4.14
CA GLY A 192 -3.62 2.24 2.76
C GLY A 192 -2.65 1.16 2.29
N CYS A 193 -2.49 1.01 0.97
CA CYS A 193 -1.55 0.07 0.37
C CYS A 193 -0.78 0.76 -0.77
N SER A 194 0.44 0.33 -1.11
CA SER A 194 1.26 0.95 -2.17
C SER A 194 1.69 2.37 -1.79
N GLU A 195 1.30 3.36 -2.58
CA GLU A 195 1.40 4.78 -2.24
C GLU A 195 0.68 5.09 -0.92
N GLY A 196 -0.51 4.54 -0.69
CA GLY A 196 -1.17 4.63 0.61
C GLY A 196 -0.35 3.97 1.73
N GLY A 197 0.47 2.96 1.42
CA GLY A 197 1.42 2.42 2.39
C GLY A 197 2.52 3.43 2.76
N ARG A 198 3.05 4.15 1.76
CA ARG A 198 4.04 5.23 1.97
C ARG A 198 3.43 6.39 2.75
N GLU A 199 2.24 6.84 2.38
CA GLU A 199 1.48 7.87 3.09
C GLU A 199 1.23 7.46 4.55
N GLY A 200 0.86 6.21 4.83
CA GLY A 200 0.72 5.71 6.20
C GLY A 200 2.00 5.88 7.02
N TRP A 201 3.17 5.55 6.44
CA TRP A 201 4.46 5.82 7.07
C TRP A 201 4.78 7.30 7.19
N SER A 202 4.40 8.12 6.21
CA SER A 202 4.55 9.58 6.29
C SER A 202 3.75 10.16 7.46
N GLN A 203 2.54 9.64 7.70
CA GLN A 203 1.70 10.04 8.82
C GLN A 203 2.30 9.63 10.16
N VAL A 204 2.86 8.42 10.28
CA VAL A 204 3.57 7.97 11.49
C VAL A 204 4.75 8.90 11.80
N GLN A 205 5.53 9.28 10.79
CA GLN A 205 6.76 10.07 10.96
C GLN A 205 6.50 11.57 11.16
N LYS A 206 5.47 12.14 10.51
CA LYS A 206 5.18 13.58 10.52
C LYS A 206 4.07 13.98 11.51
N TYR A 207 3.14 13.07 11.81
CA TYR A 207 2.00 13.30 12.70
C TYR A 207 1.88 12.23 13.80
N PRO A 208 2.95 11.97 14.58
CA PRO A 208 3.03 10.81 15.47
C PRO A 208 1.95 10.76 16.57
N GLY A 209 1.39 11.91 16.96
CA GLY A 209 0.34 11.99 18.00
C GLY A 209 -1.10 11.96 17.47
N VAL A 210 -1.30 11.79 16.15
CA VAL A 210 -2.64 11.88 15.54
C VAL A 210 -3.35 10.52 15.50
N TYR A 211 -2.62 9.43 15.30
CA TYR A 211 -3.17 8.11 15.03
C TYR A 211 -2.96 7.15 16.20
N ASP A 212 -3.99 6.37 16.53
CA ASP A 212 -3.89 5.26 17.47
C ASP A 212 -3.46 3.95 16.76
N GLY A 213 -3.80 3.79 15.48
CA GLY A 213 -3.44 2.62 14.67
C GLY A 213 -3.23 2.92 13.19
N VAL A 214 -2.14 2.44 12.60
CA VAL A 214 -1.78 2.65 11.18
C VAL A 214 -1.52 1.30 10.50
N ILE A 215 -2.13 1.10 9.33
CA ILE A 215 -1.98 -0.12 8.52
C ILE A 215 -1.38 0.26 7.16
N PRO A 216 -0.03 0.35 7.04
CA PRO A 216 0.62 0.59 5.76
C PRO A 216 0.90 -0.76 5.06
N GLY A 217 0.12 -1.07 4.03
CA GLY A 217 0.32 -2.24 3.16
C GLY A 217 1.30 -1.98 2.03
N ALA A 218 2.15 -2.95 1.68
CA ALA A 218 3.12 -2.92 0.59
C ALA A 218 3.67 -1.51 0.28
N PRO A 219 4.38 -0.86 1.21
CA PRO A 219 4.55 0.60 1.18
C PRO A 219 5.71 1.06 0.29
N ALA A 220 5.47 2.09 -0.53
CA ALA A 220 6.47 2.71 -1.43
C ALA A 220 7.45 3.66 -0.71
N ILE A 221 8.04 3.22 0.40
CA ILE A 221 8.75 4.10 1.35
C ILE A 221 10.07 4.70 0.83
N ARG A 222 10.75 3.99 -0.07
CA ARG A 222 12.01 4.42 -0.69
C ARG A 222 11.76 5.04 -2.05
N TYR A 223 10.91 6.06 -2.10
CA TYR A 223 10.31 6.54 -3.34
C TYR A 223 11.32 6.80 -4.47
N GLY A 224 12.46 7.44 -4.17
CA GLY A 224 13.49 7.70 -5.18
C GLY A 224 14.10 6.43 -5.76
N GLN A 225 14.36 5.43 -4.92
CA GLN A 225 14.86 4.12 -5.33
C GLN A 225 13.78 3.31 -6.05
N GLN A 226 12.61 3.20 -5.43
CA GLN A 226 11.48 2.40 -5.88
C GLN A 226 11.02 2.81 -7.28
N GLN A 227 10.79 4.11 -7.51
CA GLN A 227 10.31 4.57 -8.82
C GLN A 227 11.32 4.31 -9.93
N ALA A 228 12.61 4.57 -9.68
CA ALA A 228 13.66 4.26 -10.66
C ALA A 228 13.89 2.75 -10.84
N ASN A 229 13.58 1.92 -9.84
CA ASN A 229 13.71 0.48 -9.91
C ASN A 229 12.77 -0.15 -10.95
N HIS A 230 11.65 0.49 -11.27
CA HIS A 230 10.76 0.03 -12.35
C HIS A 230 11.43 0.01 -13.74
N LEU A 231 12.58 0.69 -13.90
CA LEU A 231 13.38 0.59 -15.13
C LEU A 231 14.44 -0.52 -15.09
N TYR A 232 14.64 -1.20 -13.95
CA TYR A 232 15.73 -2.15 -13.79
C TYR A 232 15.60 -3.32 -14.79
N SER A 233 14.41 -3.92 -14.87
CA SER A 233 14.12 -5.01 -15.81
C SER A 233 14.36 -4.61 -17.27
N ASN A 234 13.90 -3.42 -17.67
CA ASN A 234 14.13 -2.89 -19.02
C ASN A 234 15.63 -2.68 -19.33
N VAL A 235 16.42 -2.24 -18.34
CA VAL A 235 17.87 -2.11 -18.49
C VAL A 235 18.56 -3.47 -18.52
N VAL A 236 18.06 -4.49 -17.80
CA VAL A 236 18.55 -5.87 -17.89
C VAL A 236 18.34 -6.42 -19.30
N GLU A 237 17.12 -6.34 -19.84
CA GLU A 237 16.77 -6.79 -21.20
C GLU A 237 17.70 -6.15 -22.24
N LYS A 238 17.86 -4.82 -22.16
CA LYS A 238 18.75 -4.07 -23.04
C LYS A 238 20.21 -4.49 -22.90
N THR A 239 20.68 -4.68 -21.67
CA THR A 239 22.08 -5.02 -21.37
C THR A 239 22.44 -6.42 -21.87
N LEU A 240 21.51 -7.38 -21.72
CA LEU A 240 21.67 -8.75 -22.21
C LEU A 240 21.35 -8.89 -23.71
N GLY A 241 20.70 -7.88 -24.30
CA GLY A 241 20.33 -7.88 -25.71
C GLY A 241 19.24 -8.90 -26.04
N TYR A 242 18.37 -9.19 -25.07
CA TYR A 242 17.28 -10.13 -25.23
C TYR A 242 15.99 -9.54 -24.66
N TYR A 243 14.92 -9.60 -25.46
CA TYR A 243 13.58 -9.14 -25.12
C TYR A 243 12.67 -10.37 -25.11
N PRO A 244 12.54 -11.05 -23.95
CA PRO A 244 11.76 -12.28 -23.87
C PRO A 244 10.30 -12.02 -24.24
N PRO A 245 9.62 -12.93 -24.97
CA PRO A 245 8.16 -12.94 -24.99
C PRO A 245 7.63 -13.02 -23.55
N PRO A 246 6.59 -12.24 -23.16
CA PRO A 246 6.06 -12.28 -21.80
C PRO A 246 5.70 -13.70 -21.33
N CYS A 247 5.17 -14.52 -22.25
CA CYS A 247 4.84 -15.93 -22.03
C CYS A 247 6.02 -16.79 -21.54
N GLU A 248 7.23 -16.47 -21.97
CA GLU A 248 8.44 -17.18 -21.53
C GLU A 248 8.74 -16.88 -20.06
N LEU A 249 8.67 -15.61 -19.66
CA LEU A 249 8.86 -15.20 -18.27
C LEU A 249 7.74 -15.74 -17.37
N GLU A 250 6.48 -15.73 -17.85
CA GLU A 250 5.36 -16.40 -17.16
C GLU A 250 5.64 -17.89 -16.95
N LYS A 251 6.20 -18.59 -17.95
CA LYS A 251 6.57 -20.00 -17.80
C LYS A 251 7.66 -20.20 -16.74
N ILE A 252 8.64 -19.31 -16.67
CA ILE A 252 9.68 -19.34 -15.63
C ILE A 252 9.06 -19.17 -14.25
N VAL A 253 8.16 -18.19 -14.07
CA VAL A 253 7.46 -17.95 -12.79
C VAL A 253 6.64 -19.18 -12.39
N ASN A 254 5.82 -19.73 -13.29
CA ASN A 254 5.00 -20.91 -13.00
C ASN A 254 5.86 -22.12 -12.64
N ALA A 255 6.96 -22.37 -13.36
CA ALA A 255 7.88 -23.45 -13.03
C ALA A 255 8.61 -23.23 -11.68
N THR A 256 8.81 -21.97 -11.29
CA THR A 256 9.37 -21.60 -9.99
C THR A 256 8.36 -21.89 -8.88
N ILE A 257 7.09 -21.50 -9.08
CA ILE A 257 5.98 -21.81 -8.15
C ILE A 257 5.86 -23.32 -7.96
N ASP A 258 5.76 -24.09 -9.04
CA ASP A 258 5.64 -25.56 -9.01
C ASP A 258 6.81 -26.21 -8.24
N ALA A 259 8.03 -25.70 -8.41
CA ALA A 259 9.22 -26.25 -7.76
C ALA A 259 9.31 -25.87 -6.27
N CYS A 260 8.70 -24.76 -5.87
CA CYS A 260 8.86 -24.16 -4.54
C CYS A 260 7.64 -24.31 -3.62
N ASP A 261 6.47 -24.68 -4.15
CA ASP A 261 5.20 -24.89 -3.42
C ASP A 261 5.43 -25.71 -2.13
N SER A 262 5.97 -26.92 -2.29
CA SER A 262 6.19 -27.85 -1.16
C SER A 262 7.18 -27.42 -0.07
N LEU A 263 7.92 -26.30 -0.24
CA LEU A 263 9.00 -25.92 0.67
C LEU A 263 8.51 -25.48 2.04
N ASP A 264 7.25 -25.09 2.18
CA ASP A 264 6.63 -24.77 3.46
C ASP A 264 5.97 -26.00 4.13
N GLY A 265 6.01 -27.18 3.50
CA GLY A 265 5.40 -28.42 3.98
C GLY A 265 3.93 -28.63 3.61
N LEU A 266 3.37 -27.74 2.79
CA LEU A 266 2.04 -27.81 2.17
C LEU A 266 2.18 -27.78 0.64
N VAL A 267 1.25 -28.40 -0.07
CA VAL A 267 1.21 -28.40 -1.54
C VAL A 267 -0.18 -27.91 -1.91
N ASP A 268 -0.30 -26.60 -2.12
CA ASP A 268 -1.55 -25.91 -2.39
C ASP A 268 -1.44 -24.93 -3.57
N GLY A 269 -0.32 -24.95 -4.28
CA GLY A 269 -0.02 -24.02 -5.36
C GLY A 269 0.38 -22.63 -4.87
N VAL A 270 0.79 -22.49 -3.60
CA VAL A 270 1.20 -21.22 -3.00
C VAL A 270 2.62 -21.36 -2.44
N VAL A 271 3.52 -20.48 -2.87
CA VAL A 271 4.86 -20.41 -2.26
C VAL A 271 4.80 -19.50 -1.05
N ALA A 272 4.69 -20.09 0.14
CA ALA A 272 4.74 -19.36 1.41
C ALA A 272 6.15 -19.13 1.96
N ARG A 273 7.16 -19.71 1.31
CA ARG A 273 8.58 -19.64 1.69
C ARG A 273 9.46 -19.24 0.50
N THR A 274 9.24 -18.04 -0.02
CA THR A 274 10.07 -17.46 -1.10
C THR A 274 11.56 -17.44 -0.75
N ASP A 275 11.89 -17.30 0.53
CA ASP A 275 13.23 -17.44 1.09
C ASP A 275 13.86 -18.82 0.87
N LEU A 276 13.11 -19.91 1.11
CA LEU A 276 13.60 -21.26 0.80
C LEU A 276 13.67 -21.48 -0.70
N CYS A 277 12.76 -20.88 -1.46
CA CYS A 277 12.80 -20.92 -2.92
C CYS A 277 14.12 -20.31 -3.43
N GLN A 278 14.54 -19.15 -2.90
CA GLN A 278 15.84 -18.56 -3.25
C GLN A 278 17.04 -19.47 -2.96
N LEU A 279 16.99 -20.26 -1.88
CA LEU A 279 18.08 -21.15 -1.49
C LEU A 279 18.13 -22.46 -2.28
N HIS A 280 16.98 -22.94 -2.78
CA HIS A 280 16.85 -24.29 -3.31
C HIS A 280 16.49 -24.36 -4.79
N PHE A 281 15.95 -23.28 -5.37
CA PHE A 281 15.57 -23.25 -6.77
C PHE A 281 16.70 -22.69 -7.64
N ASN A 282 17.02 -23.40 -8.72
CA ASN A 282 17.95 -22.93 -9.73
C ASN A 282 17.17 -22.58 -10.99
N ILE A 283 17.06 -21.29 -11.29
CA ILE A 283 16.28 -20.79 -12.44
C ILE A 283 16.71 -21.39 -13.79
N ASN A 284 17.98 -21.81 -13.94
CA ASN A 284 18.43 -22.48 -15.15
C ASN A 284 17.79 -23.86 -15.37
N SER A 285 17.17 -24.46 -14.35
CA SER A 285 16.39 -25.70 -14.54
C SER A 285 15.13 -25.49 -15.38
N THR A 286 14.74 -24.24 -15.63
CA THR A 286 13.60 -23.92 -16.50
C THR A 286 13.93 -24.01 -17.99
N ILE A 287 15.22 -23.98 -18.37
CA ILE A 287 15.65 -24.01 -19.78
C ILE A 287 15.12 -25.27 -20.47
N GLY A 288 14.49 -25.07 -21.63
CA GLY A 288 13.89 -26.13 -22.44
C GLY A 288 12.45 -26.49 -22.06
N LEU A 289 11.89 -25.93 -20.98
CA LEU A 289 10.49 -26.16 -20.64
C LEU A 289 9.57 -25.55 -21.71
N PRO A 290 8.59 -26.32 -22.24
CA PRO A 290 7.69 -25.82 -23.27
C PRO A 290 6.66 -24.85 -22.67
N TYR A 291 6.28 -23.85 -23.46
CA TYR A 291 5.17 -22.95 -23.17
C TYR A 291 4.34 -22.67 -24.42
N HIS A 292 3.09 -22.29 -24.18
CA HIS A 292 2.18 -21.80 -25.21
C HIS A 292 1.32 -20.69 -24.63
N CYS A 293 1.22 -19.58 -25.37
CA CYS A 293 0.27 -18.53 -25.09
C CYS A 293 -0.64 -18.31 -26.28
N ALA A 294 -1.94 -18.19 -26.00
CA ALA A 294 -2.91 -17.80 -27.00
C ALA A 294 -2.70 -16.33 -27.40
N ALA A 295 -3.16 -15.96 -28.59
CA ALA A 295 -3.17 -14.57 -29.00
C ALA A 295 -3.98 -13.74 -28.00
N SER A 296 -3.44 -12.60 -27.59
CA SER A 296 -4.06 -11.72 -26.60
C SER A 296 -4.07 -10.29 -27.09
N SER A 297 -5.19 -9.61 -26.85
CA SER A 297 -5.33 -8.17 -27.04
C SER A 297 -5.56 -7.55 -25.67
N SER A 298 -4.69 -6.64 -25.25
CA SER A 298 -4.88 -5.93 -23.99
C SER A 298 -5.13 -4.45 -24.25
N SER A 299 -6.01 -3.87 -23.44
CA SER A 299 -6.23 -2.43 -23.36
C SER A 299 -5.77 -1.94 -21.99
N SER A 300 -4.81 -1.02 -21.96
CA SER A 300 -4.37 -0.35 -20.74
C SER A 300 -5.49 0.50 -20.15
N ILE A 301 -5.68 0.41 -18.83
CA ILE A 301 -6.61 1.24 -18.04
C ILE A 301 -6.01 2.58 -17.60
N GLY A 302 -4.82 2.95 -18.09
CA GLY A 302 -4.31 4.33 -17.98
C GLY A 302 -3.59 4.68 -16.68
N LEU A 303 -3.06 3.68 -15.96
CA LEU A 303 -2.29 3.88 -14.72
C LEU A 303 -0.83 3.39 -14.84
N GLY A 304 -0.33 3.24 -16.07
CA GLY A 304 0.97 2.62 -16.34
C GLY A 304 1.04 1.10 -16.08
N PHE A 305 0.08 0.55 -15.33
CA PHE A 305 -0.19 -0.87 -15.22
C PHE A 305 -1.10 -1.30 -16.38
N GLY A 306 -0.51 -1.69 -17.51
CA GLY A 306 -1.24 -2.38 -18.57
C GLY A 306 -0.80 -2.03 -19.99
N LYS A 307 -0.72 -3.08 -20.80
CA LYS A 307 -0.29 -3.15 -22.19
C LYS A 307 -1.29 -2.50 -23.16
N ARG A 308 -0.80 -1.72 -24.13
CA ARG A 308 -1.49 -1.46 -25.40
C ARG A 308 -0.81 -2.31 -26.48
N GLY A 309 -1.46 -3.37 -26.93
CA GLY A 309 -0.90 -4.20 -27.99
C GLY A 309 -1.66 -5.50 -28.22
N THR A 310 -1.39 -6.09 -29.38
CA THR A 310 -1.83 -7.44 -29.74
C THR A 310 -0.62 -8.36 -29.73
N ASP A 311 -0.61 -9.34 -28.84
CA ASP A 311 0.36 -10.43 -28.91
C ASP A 311 -0.17 -11.55 -29.82
N PRO A 312 0.66 -12.10 -30.71
CA PRO A 312 0.30 -13.28 -31.47
C PRO A 312 0.25 -14.50 -30.55
N ALA A 313 -0.37 -15.59 -31.05
CA ALA A 313 -0.21 -16.88 -30.40
C ALA A 313 1.23 -17.37 -30.57
N ILE A 314 1.85 -17.81 -29.48
CA ILE A 314 3.27 -18.21 -29.46
C ILE A 314 3.39 -19.59 -28.85
N ASN A 315 4.21 -20.43 -29.50
CA ASN A 315 4.73 -21.68 -28.94
C ASN A 315 6.24 -21.53 -28.83
N GLY A 316 6.81 -21.94 -27.71
CA GLY A 316 8.24 -21.87 -27.49
C GLY A 316 8.71 -22.79 -26.38
N THR A 317 10.00 -22.68 -26.10
CA THR A 317 10.62 -23.26 -24.92
C THR A 317 11.41 -22.19 -24.23
N VAL A 318 11.49 -22.22 -22.90
CA VAL A 318 12.36 -21.30 -22.15
C VAL A 318 13.79 -21.41 -22.67
N SER A 319 14.32 -20.29 -23.14
CA SER A 319 15.66 -20.12 -23.69
C SER A 319 16.69 -19.91 -22.58
N ALA A 320 17.97 -20.03 -22.92
CA ALA A 320 19.04 -19.71 -21.98
C ALA A 320 19.08 -18.20 -21.70
N GLU A 321 18.74 -17.39 -22.69
CA GLU A 321 18.67 -15.93 -22.64
C GLU A 321 17.52 -15.47 -21.74
N GLY A 322 16.33 -16.06 -21.85
CA GLY A 322 15.18 -15.76 -20.99
C GLY A 322 15.43 -16.13 -19.53
N ALA A 323 16.03 -17.32 -19.30
CA ALA A 323 16.48 -17.70 -17.96
C ALA A 323 17.55 -16.75 -17.41
N ALA A 324 18.47 -16.25 -18.25
CA ALA A 324 19.48 -15.28 -17.84
C ALA A 324 18.89 -13.90 -17.50
N VAL A 325 17.91 -13.42 -18.28
CA VAL A 325 17.16 -12.18 -17.98
C VAL A 325 16.47 -12.30 -16.63
N ALA A 326 15.69 -13.37 -16.41
CA ALA A 326 14.99 -13.58 -15.15
C ALA A 326 15.97 -13.70 -13.97
N ALA A 327 17.10 -14.41 -14.15
CA ALA A 327 18.12 -14.54 -13.12
C ALA A 327 18.75 -13.19 -12.75
N GLU A 328 19.02 -12.33 -13.72
CA GLU A 328 19.62 -11.02 -13.50
C GLU A 328 18.64 -10.04 -12.85
N ILE A 329 17.35 -10.09 -13.22
CA ILE A 329 16.31 -9.31 -12.56
C ILE A 329 16.22 -9.68 -11.07
N LEU A 330 16.23 -10.97 -10.72
CA LEU A 330 16.11 -11.40 -9.31
C LEU A 330 17.32 -11.02 -8.45
N LYS A 331 18.50 -10.73 -9.04
CA LYS A 331 19.67 -10.27 -8.27
C LYS A 331 19.48 -8.87 -7.65
N GLY A 332 18.59 -8.06 -8.23
CA GLY A 332 18.50 -6.63 -7.91
C GLY A 332 19.69 -5.82 -8.43
N LEU A 333 19.50 -4.50 -8.46
CA LEU A 333 20.45 -3.57 -9.07
C LEU A 333 21.80 -3.54 -8.33
N HIS A 334 22.85 -3.94 -9.04
CA HIS A 334 24.24 -3.71 -8.63
C HIS A 334 24.92 -2.76 -9.60
N ASP A 335 25.73 -1.85 -9.07
CA ASP A 335 26.48 -0.88 -9.86
C ASP A 335 27.68 -1.54 -10.58
N SER A 336 28.42 -0.80 -11.41
CA SER A 336 29.56 -1.35 -12.16
C SER A 336 30.72 -1.86 -11.27
N LYS A 337 30.69 -1.60 -9.96
CA LYS A 337 31.66 -2.09 -8.98
C LYS A 337 31.15 -3.30 -8.21
N GLY A 338 29.96 -3.81 -8.56
CA GLY A 338 29.31 -4.93 -7.88
C GLY A 338 28.69 -4.56 -6.53
N ARG A 339 28.47 -3.28 -6.26
CA ARG A 339 27.83 -2.80 -5.03
C ARG A 339 26.33 -2.73 -5.22
N ARG A 340 25.55 -3.17 -4.24
CA ARG A 340 24.08 -3.20 -4.33
C ARG A 340 23.52 -1.80 -4.15
N ALA A 341 22.78 -1.34 -5.15
CA ALA A 341 22.05 -0.09 -5.12
C ALA A 341 20.59 -0.28 -4.72
N TYR A 342 19.95 -1.36 -5.15
CA TYR A 342 18.59 -1.68 -4.72
C TYR A 342 18.25 -3.16 -4.90
N ILE A 343 17.06 -3.55 -4.43
CA ILE A 343 16.54 -4.92 -4.45
C ILE A 343 15.51 -5.11 -5.57
N SER A 344 15.28 -6.37 -5.92
CA SER A 344 14.20 -6.77 -6.82
C SER A 344 13.14 -7.59 -6.06
N TYR A 345 12.05 -7.88 -6.75
CA TYR A 345 10.96 -8.71 -6.24
C TYR A 345 11.41 -10.17 -6.01
N GLN A 346 10.62 -10.91 -5.24
CA GLN A 346 10.91 -12.31 -4.89
C GLN A 346 10.72 -13.26 -6.08
N PRO A 347 11.29 -14.47 -6.08
CA PRO A 347 11.31 -15.38 -7.24
C PRO A 347 9.94 -15.77 -7.82
N THR A 348 8.85 -15.60 -7.06
CA THR A 348 7.49 -16.00 -7.45
C THR A 348 6.60 -14.82 -7.83
N ALA A 349 7.14 -13.59 -7.79
CA ALA A 349 6.49 -12.43 -8.37
C ALA A 349 6.55 -12.50 -9.91
N SER A 350 5.55 -11.93 -10.57
CA SER A 350 5.63 -11.75 -12.02
C SER A 350 6.69 -10.72 -12.39
N PHE A 351 7.25 -10.82 -13.59
CA PHE A 351 8.23 -9.87 -14.12
C PHE A 351 7.52 -8.72 -14.86
N SER A 352 6.57 -8.03 -14.24
CA SER A 352 5.71 -7.05 -14.92
C SER A 352 6.47 -5.87 -15.55
N ASP A 353 7.59 -5.45 -14.94
CA ASP A 353 8.43 -4.40 -15.50
C ASP A 353 9.30 -4.88 -16.68
N ALA A 354 9.31 -6.20 -16.96
CA ALA A 354 9.99 -6.84 -18.10
C ALA A 354 8.99 -7.22 -19.22
N GLU A 355 7.79 -6.64 -19.23
CA GLU A 355 6.83 -6.90 -20.30
C GLU A 355 7.25 -6.19 -21.59
N THR A 356 7.76 -6.97 -22.55
CA THR A 356 8.19 -6.51 -23.88
C THR A 356 7.00 -6.26 -24.81
N SER A 357 7.21 -5.49 -25.88
CA SER A 357 6.17 -5.18 -26.88
C SER A 357 6.43 -5.95 -28.17
N TYR A 358 5.39 -6.61 -28.70
CA TYR A 358 5.49 -7.29 -29.99
C TYR A 358 5.37 -6.30 -31.16
N ASN A 359 6.36 -6.29 -32.05
CA ASN A 359 6.33 -5.52 -33.29
C ASN A 359 5.86 -6.42 -34.45
N SER A 360 4.66 -6.14 -34.98
CA SER A 360 4.08 -6.92 -36.08
C SER A 360 4.79 -6.74 -37.43
N GLU A 361 5.57 -5.67 -37.61
CA GLU A 361 6.31 -5.41 -38.85
C GLU A 361 7.60 -6.23 -38.92
N THR A 362 8.30 -6.37 -37.79
CA THR A 362 9.56 -7.15 -37.67
C THR A 362 9.30 -8.61 -37.29
N GLY A 363 8.18 -8.89 -36.61
CA GLY A 363 7.87 -10.20 -36.06
C GLY A 363 8.63 -10.52 -34.78
N GLU A 364 9.20 -9.50 -34.11
CA GLU A 364 10.07 -9.64 -32.94
C GLU A 364 9.49 -8.90 -31.73
N TYR A 365 9.93 -9.32 -30.54
CA TYR A 365 9.70 -8.57 -29.30
C TYR A 365 10.77 -7.51 -29.12
N GLU A 366 10.33 -6.32 -28.71
CA GLU A 366 11.18 -5.14 -28.55
C GLU A 366 11.03 -4.56 -27.14
N LEU A 367 12.00 -3.72 -26.77
CA LEU A 367 12.00 -2.97 -25.52
C LEU A 367 10.70 -2.18 -25.34
N SER A 368 10.09 -2.32 -24.17
CA SER A 368 8.90 -1.58 -23.76
C SER A 368 9.19 -0.93 -22.41
N ILE A 369 9.46 0.37 -22.42
CA ILE A 369 9.89 1.09 -21.21
C ILE A 369 8.71 1.21 -20.23
N ALA A 370 8.86 0.63 -19.04
CA ALA A 370 7.87 0.71 -17.98
C ALA A 370 7.59 2.17 -17.61
N SER A 371 6.36 2.61 -17.87
CA SER A 371 5.97 4.02 -17.71
C SER A 371 6.14 4.54 -16.28
N THR A 372 5.89 3.73 -15.26
CA THR A 372 6.09 4.10 -13.84
C THR A 372 7.50 4.64 -13.60
N GLY A 373 8.51 3.98 -14.14
CA GLY A 373 9.90 4.39 -13.98
C GLY A 373 10.36 5.43 -15.00
N GLY A 374 9.92 5.34 -16.26
CA GLY A 374 10.32 6.30 -17.28
C GLY A 374 9.66 7.68 -17.10
N GLU A 375 8.40 7.73 -16.65
CA GLU A 375 7.74 8.97 -16.24
C GLU A 375 8.44 9.58 -15.02
N TRP A 376 8.80 8.77 -14.02
CA TRP A 376 9.56 9.22 -12.86
C TRP A 376 10.83 9.97 -13.29
N VAL A 377 11.62 9.37 -14.18
CA VAL A 377 12.84 10.01 -14.67
C VAL A 377 12.52 11.27 -15.48
N ALA A 378 11.65 11.18 -16.48
CA ALA A 378 11.38 12.31 -17.38
C ALA A 378 10.72 13.49 -16.65
N LYS A 379 9.65 13.23 -15.89
CA LYS A 379 8.82 14.25 -15.25
C LYS A 379 9.37 14.69 -13.91
N PHE A 380 9.77 13.76 -13.05
CA PHE A 380 10.16 14.09 -11.68
C PHE A 380 11.67 14.32 -11.51
N LEU A 381 12.55 13.72 -12.33
CA LEU A 381 13.99 13.96 -12.23
C LEU A 381 14.51 14.99 -13.25
N GLU A 382 14.05 14.92 -14.50
CA GLU A 382 14.47 15.83 -15.58
C GLU A 382 13.57 17.08 -15.70
N LEU A 383 12.43 17.11 -15.01
CA LEU A 383 11.45 18.21 -15.05
C LEU A 383 10.92 18.51 -16.47
N ARG A 384 10.75 17.44 -17.25
CA ARG A 384 10.13 17.49 -18.58
C ARG A 384 8.71 16.98 -18.48
N ASP A 385 7.76 17.74 -19.00
CA ASP A 385 6.37 17.28 -19.09
C ASP A 385 6.25 16.20 -20.19
N ALA A 386 6.52 14.96 -19.79
CA ALA A 386 6.49 13.77 -20.64
C ALA A 386 6.05 12.57 -19.80
N ASP A 387 5.19 11.75 -20.38
CA ASP A 387 4.59 10.59 -19.70
C ASP A 387 5.49 9.35 -19.72
N ASN A 388 6.64 9.40 -20.43
CA ASN A 388 7.65 8.34 -20.42
C ASN A 388 9.00 8.84 -20.98
N LEU A 389 10.07 8.07 -20.74
CA LEU A 389 11.32 8.17 -21.49
C LEU A 389 11.09 7.69 -22.93
N SER A 390 11.75 8.33 -23.90
CA SER A 390 11.65 7.95 -25.31
C SER A 390 12.65 6.85 -25.72
N THR A 391 13.69 6.63 -24.93
CA THR A 391 14.73 5.62 -25.17
C THR A 391 15.50 5.36 -23.87
N LEU A 392 16.15 4.20 -23.77
CA LEU A 392 17.13 3.87 -22.73
C LEU A 392 18.58 3.95 -23.27
N ASP A 393 18.84 4.68 -24.36
CA ASP A 393 20.19 4.84 -24.92
C ASP A 393 21.16 5.46 -23.92
N ASN A 394 22.31 4.80 -23.76
CA ASN A 394 23.33 5.13 -22.77
C ASN A 394 22.86 5.03 -21.30
N VAL A 395 21.72 4.41 -21.03
CA VAL A 395 21.28 4.06 -19.67
C VAL A 395 21.95 2.76 -19.26
N THR A 396 22.63 2.80 -18.12
CA THR A 396 23.35 1.67 -17.51
C THR A 396 22.85 1.43 -16.10
N TYR A 397 23.31 0.35 -15.45
CA TYR A 397 23.07 0.15 -14.02
C TYR A 397 23.59 1.31 -13.14
N ASP A 398 24.71 1.94 -13.53
CA ASP A 398 25.22 3.14 -12.86
C ASP A 398 24.26 4.33 -13.03
N THR A 399 23.68 4.49 -14.23
CA THR A 399 22.68 5.53 -14.51
C THR A 399 21.45 5.36 -13.62
N LEU A 400 20.95 4.12 -13.48
CA LEU A 400 19.82 3.82 -12.60
C LEU A 400 20.15 4.18 -11.14
N ARG A 401 21.31 3.74 -10.62
CA ARG A 401 21.77 4.11 -9.27
C ARG A 401 21.81 5.63 -9.10
N ASP A 402 22.33 6.37 -10.08
CA ASP A 402 22.42 7.83 -10.01
C ASP A 402 21.04 8.50 -9.99
N TRP A 403 20.08 7.98 -10.76
CA TRP A 403 18.68 8.44 -10.68
C TRP A 403 18.03 8.12 -9.33
N MET A 404 18.31 6.95 -8.77
CA MET A 404 17.87 6.59 -7.41
C MET A 404 18.42 7.58 -6.37
N GLU A 405 19.72 7.89 -6.42
CA GLU A 405 20.36 8.84 -5.50
C GLU A 405 19.87 10.28 -5.72
N LEU A 406 19.61 10.67 -6.97
CA LEU A 406 19.07 11.99 -7.31
C LEU A 406 17.65 12.15 -6.76
N GLY A 407 16.77 11.16 -6.99
CA GLY A 407 15.40 11.13 -6.48
C GLY A 407 15.37 11.17 -4.96
N TRP A 408 16.24 10.36 -4.33
CA TRP A 408 16.42 10.36 -2.88
C TRP A 408 16.77 11.77 -2.37
N LYS A 409 17.83 12.39 -2.88
CA LYS A 409 18.26 13.73 -2.42
C LYS A 409 17.25 14.83 -2.69
N ARG A 410 16.53 14.75 -3.81
CA ARG A 410 15.59 15.81 -4.21
C ARG A 410 14.31 15.79 -3.38
N TYR A 411 13.86 14.62 -2.95
CA TYR A 411 12.57 14.42 -2.30
C TYR A 411 12.65 13.81 -0.91
N GLU A 412 13.83 13.89 -0.29
CA GLU A 412 14.12 13.28 1.01
C GLU A 412 13.14 13.69 2.11
N ASP A 413 12.74 14.95 2.13
CA ASP A 413 11.91 15.50 3.20
C ASP A 413 10.41 15.28 3.00
N VAL A 414 10.00 14.83 1.81
CA VAL A 414 8.60 14.82 1.36
C VAL A 414 8.10 13.45 0.86
N MET A 415 8.82 12.78 -0.04
CA MET A 415 8.41 11.48 -0.59
C MET A 415 9.20 10.31 0.01
N GLN A 416 10.44 10.53 0.45
CA GLN A 416 11.19 9.49 1.15
C GLN A 416 10.65 9.33 2.58
N THR A 417 10.12 8.15 2.93
CA THR A 417 9.48 7.88 4.23
C THR A 417 10.21 6.78 4.97
N THR A 418 11.53 6.91 5.05
CA THR A 418 12.44 5.90 5.62
C THR A 418 13.05 6.30 6.96
N TRP A 419 12.49 7.30 7.65
CA TRP A 419 13.00 7.69 8.96
C TRP A 419 12.74 6.59 10.01
N PRO A 420 13.77 5.93 10.56
CA PRO A 420 13.59 4.72 11.36
C PRO A 420 13.39 4.97 12.86
N ASP A 421 13.65 6.20 13.35
CA ASP A 421 13.36 6.56 14.74
C ASP A 421 11.90 7.01 14.87
N LEU A 422 11.07 6.12 15.44
CA LEU A 422 9.64 6.31 15.61
C LEU A 422 9.25 6.53 17.08
N THR A 423 10.21 6.98 17.90
CA THR A 423 10.05 7.15 19.35
C THR A 423 8.79 7.93 19.74
N GLU A 424 8.46 9.00 19.02
CA GLU A 424 7.30 9.84 19.36
C GLU A 424 5.96 9.14 19.05
N PHE A 425 5.90 8.29 18.02
CA PHE A 425 4.71 7.49 17.73
C PHE A 425 4.54 6.36 18.75
N GLU A 426 5.63 5.67 19.12
CA GLU A 426 5.63 4.65 20.18
C GLU A 426 5.15 5.25 21.51
N LYS A 427 5.70 6.40 21.92
CA LYS A 427 5.30 7.10 23.15
C LYS A 427 3.85 7.56 23.15
N ALA A 428 3.31 7.92 21.99
CA ALA A 428 1.89 8.25 21.83
C ALA A 428 0.97 7.02 22.00
N GLY A 429 1.55 5.81 22.07
CA GLY A 429 0.83 4.56 22.24
C GLY A 429 0.31 3.96 20.93
N GLY A 430 0.73 4.50 19.79
CA GLY A 430 0.27 4.08 18.47
C GLY A 430 0.68 2.64 18.13
N LYS A 431 -0.13 1.99 17.29
CA LYS A 431 0.09 0.61 16.81
C LYS A 431 0.23 0.56 15.29
N ILE A 432 1.10 -0.32 14.79
CA ILE A 432 1.39 -0.49 13.36
C ILE A 432 1.28 -1.96 12.97
N ILE A 433 0.45 -2.24 11.97
CA ILE A 433 0.38 -3.52 11.27
C ILE A 433 0.78 -3.27 9.82
N THR A 434 2.01 -3.63 9.45
CA THR A 434 2.45 -3.65 8.05
C THR A 434 2.20 -5.04 7.48
N PHE A 435 1.66 -5.11 6.28
CA PHE A 435 1.60 -6.35 5.50
C PHE A 435 2.19 -6.12 4.12
N HIS A 436 2.76 -7.16 3.50
CA HIS A 436 3.35 -7.06 2.16
C HIS A 436 3.24 -8.41 1.45
N GLY A 437 2.69 -8.42 0.23
CA GLY A 437 2.67 -9.61 -0.63
C GLY A 437 4.09 -10.13 -0.87
N GLU A 438 4.30 -11.44 -0.75
CA GLU A 438 5.60 -12.04 -1.07
C GLU A 438 5.83 -12.15 -2.57
N SER A 439 4.78 -12.21 -3.38
CA SER A 439 4.86 -12.20 -4.83
C SER A 439 4.54 -10.82 -5.41
N ASP A 440 4.80 -9.75 -4.66
CA ASP A 440 4.60 -8.37 -5.09
C ASP A 440 5.56 -8.04 -6.25
N GLN A 441 4.98 -7.84 -7.43
CA GLN A 441 5.68 -7.53 -8.68
C GLN A 441 5.99 -6.05 -8.89
N SER A 442 5.51 -5.18 -7.98
CA SER A 442 5.70 -3.74 -8.09
C SER A 442 6.72 -3.26 -7.07
N ILE A 443 6.44 -3.48 -5.79
CA ILE A 443 7.28 -3.04 -4.69
C ILE A 443 7.94 -4.28 -4.10
N PRO A 444 9.28 -4.39 -4.12
CA PRO A 444 9.95 -5.54 -3.55
C PRO A 444 9.60 -5.73 -2.06
N THR A 445 9.10 -6.91 -1.70
CA THR A 445 8.76 -7.27 -0.30
C THR A 445 9.91 -7.05 0.68
N GLY A 446 11.15 -7.27 0.20
CA GLY A 446 12.38 -7.03 0.97
C GLY A 446 12.53 -5.58 1.44
N SER A 447 11.85 -4.63 0.80
CA SER A 447 11.82 -3.21 1.16
C SER A 447 11.18 -3.01 2.54
N SER A 448 10.07 -3.71 2.82
CA SER A 448 9.44 -3.69 4.14
C SER A 448 10.28 -4.39 5.20
N VAL A 449 10.89 -5.53 4.86
CA VAL A 449 11.75 -6.26 5.80
C VAL A 449 12.96 -5.44 6.18
N HIS A 450 13.62 -4.80 5.21
CA HIS A 450 14.73 -3.89 5.46
C HIS A 450 14.33 -2.74 6.39
N PHE A 451 13.18 -2.11 6.15
CA PHE A 451 12.72 -1.00 7.00
C PHE A 451 12.36 -1.46 8.42
N TYR A 452 11.71 -2.61 8.56
CA TYR A 452 11.46 -3.22 9.87
C TYR A 452 12.77 -3.44 10.64
N ASN A 453 13.80 -3.96 9.97
CA ASN A 453 15.12 -4.15 10.57
C ASN A 453 15.83 -2.82 10.90
N SER A 454 15.66 -1.79 10.06
CA SER A 454 16.16 -0.44 10.32
C SER A 454 15.55 0.15 11.59
N VAL A 455 14.21 0.18 11.70
CA VAL A 455 13.50 0.64 12.91
C VAL A 455 13.97 -0.14 14.15
N ARG A 456 14.00 -1.48 14.06
CA ARG A 456 14.47 -2.35 15.15
C ARG A 456 15.88 -1.97 15.62
N SER A 457 16.81 -1.83 14.67
CA SER A 457 18.22 -1.56 14.99
C SER A 457 18.45 -0.15 15.57
N ILE A 458 17.67 0.84 15.12
CA ILE A 458 17.79 2.24 15.54
C ILE A 458 17.11 2.48 16.89
N MET A 459 15.92 1.92 17.11
CA MET A 459 15.17 2.09 18.36
C MET A 459 15.67 1.19 19.50
N TYR A 460 16.29 0.05 19.19
CA TYR A 460 16.75 -0.94 20.18
C TYR A 460 18.22 -1.36 19.95
N PRO A 461 19.18 -0.41 19.91
CA PRO A 461 20.57 -0.70 19.53
C PRO A 461 21.31 -1.60 20.53
N ASP A 462 20.91 -1.59 21.80
CA ASP A 462 21.57 -2.32 22.89
C ASP A 462 20.91 -3.69 23.19
N MET A 463 19.92 -4.10 22.38
CA MET A 463 19.18 -5.35 22.57
C MET A 463 19.62 -6.44 21.60
N SER A 464 19.54 -7.71 22.03
CA SER A 464 19.69 -8.84 21.11
C SER A 464 18.56 -8.83 20.08
N TYR A 465 18.76 -9.50 18.94
CA TYR A 465 17.75 -9.57 17.88
C TYR A 465 16.37 -10.00 18.41
N ASN A 466 16.29 -11.13 19.10
CA ASN A 466 15.01 -11.63 19.66
C ASN A 466 14.39 -10.70 20.70
N ALA A 467 15.21 -10.06 21.55
CA ALA A 467 14.69 -9.11 22.55
C ALA A 467 14.15 -7.84 21.87
N SER A 468 14.86 -7.30 20.87
CA SER A 468 14.41 -6.13 20.11
C SER A 468 13.15 -6.41 19.29
N VAL A 469 13.04 -7.59 18.66
CA VAL A 469 11.82 -8.01 17.95
C VAL A 469 10.64 -8.12 18.90
N ALA A 470 10.85 -8.71 20.10
CA ALA A 470 9.79 -8.81 21.10
C ALA A 470 9.34 -7.44 21.60
N ALA A 471 10.28 -6.54 21.92
CA ALA A 471 9.97 -5.17 22.36
C ALA A 471 9.24 -4.38 21.28
N MET A 472 9.72 -4.42 20.04
CA MET A 472 9.07 -3.73 18.92
C MET A 472 7.68 -4.32 18.63
N GLY A 473 7.49 -5.63 18.82
CA GLY A 473 6.21 -6.31 18.66
C GLY A 473 5.09 -5.82 19.59
N ASP A 474 5.37 -5.03 20.61
CA ASP A 474 4.34 -4.41 21.46
C ASP A 474 3.60 -3.25 20.75
N TRP A 475 4.16 -2.73 19.64
CA TRP A 475 3.56 -1.63 18.89
C TRP A 475 3.75 -1.68 17.37
N TYR A 476 4.76 -2.36 16.82
CA TYR A 476 4.97 -2.50 15.38
C TYR A 476 5.23 -3.95 14.96
N ARG A 477 4.37 -4.46 14.08
CA ARG A 477 4.43 -5.82 13.53
C ARG A 477 4.39 -5.80 12.00
N LEU A 478 5.19 -6.68 11.40
CA LEU A 478 5.24 -6.93 9.95
C LEU A 478 4.72 -8.34 9.66
N PHE A 479 3.89 -8.48 8.63
CA PHE A 479 3.35 -9.75 8.14
C PHE A 479 3.62 -9.88 6.64
N LEU A 480 4.32 -10.95 6.25
CA LEU A 480 4.50 -11.27 4.84
C LEU A 480 3.33 -12.15 4.40
N VAL A 481 2.77 -11.88 3.22
CA VAL A 481 1.55 -12.53 2.73
C VAL A 481 1.93 -13.52 1.61
N PRO A 482 1.91 -14.84 1.88
CA PRO A 482 2.20 -15.89 0.91
C PRO A 482 1.42 -15.75 -0.39
N GLY A 483 2.10 -15.87 -1.52
CA GLY A 483 1.51 -15.85 -2.86
C GLY A 483 0.90 -14.52 -3.32
N ALA A 484 0.50 -13.62 -2.41
CA ALA A 484 -0.15 -12.37 -2.72
C ALA A 484 0.71 -11.45 -3.61
N SER A 485 0.03 -10.82 -4.56
CA SER A 485 0.62 -9.86 -5.50
C SER A 485 0.61 -8.45 -4.88
N HIS A 486 0.95 -7.44 -5.69
CA HIS A 486 0.91 -6.05 -5.24
C HIS A 486 -0.50 -5.63 -4.78
N CYS A 487 -0.68 -5.49 -3.47
CA CYS A 487 -1.93 -5.03 -2.85
C CYS A 487 -3.18 -5.88 -3.20
N ALA A 488 -2.99 -7.12 -3.65
CA ALA A 488 -4.08 -7.97 -4.13
C ALA A 488 -3.78 -9.47 -3.96
N THR A 489 -4.78 -10.31 -4.23
CA THR A 489 -4.60 -11.74 -4.47
C THR A 489 -3.76 -11.98 -5.73
N ASN A 490 -3.39 -13.23 -5.98
CA ASN A 490 -2.62 -13.61 -7.16
C ASN A 490 -3.29 -14.77 -7.88
N ASP A 491 -3.68 -14.56 -9.14
CA ASP A 491 -4.42 -15.56 -9.91
C ASP A 491 -3.60 -16.83 -10.18
N VAL A 492 -2.26 -16.73 -10.29
CA VAL A 492 -1.39 -17.91 -10.46
C VAL A 492 -1.12 -18.67 -9.16
N GLN A 493 -1.46 -18.08 -8.01
CA GLN A 493 -1.38 -18.68 -6.68
C GLN A 493 -2.72 -18.47 -5.96
N ALA A 494 -3.81 -18.87 -6.60
CA ALA A 494 -5.17 -18.50 -6.21
C ALA A 494 -5.57 -18.93 -4.79
N ASN A 495 -4.95 -19.99 -4.27
CA ASN A 495 -5.12 -20.45 -2.89
C ASN A 495 -4.36 -19.56 -1.88
N GLY A 496 -3.67 -18.50 -2.29
CA GLY A 496 -2.95 -17.60 -1.39
C GLY A 496 -3.92 -16.84 -0.47
N PRO A 497 -3.65 -16.73 0.84
CA PRO A 497 -4.50 -15.98 1.75
C PRO A 497 -4.24 -14.46 1.64
N PHE A 498 -5.23 -13.64 1.98
CA PHE A 498 -5.07 -12.18 2.06
C PHE A 498 -5.67 -11.61 3.35
N PRO A 499 -5.02 -10.65 4.04
CA PRO A 499 -5.48 -10.12 5.33
C PRO A 499 -6.64 -9.11 5.20
N GLN A 500 -7.81 -9.59 4.75
CA GLN A 500 -8.99 -8.77 4.46
C GLN A 500 -9.57 -8.03 5.69
N THR A 501 -9.25 -8.44 6.91
CA THR A 501 -9.85 -7.89 8.14
C THR A 501 -8.87 -7.08 9.00
N ASN A 502 -7.84 -6.48 8.39
CA ASN A 502 -6.80 -5.71 9.08
C ASN A 502 -7.33 -4.64 10.04
N LEU A 503 -8.33 -3.84 9.64
CA LEU A 503 -8.87 -2.82 10.54
C LEU A 503 -9.55 -3.42 11.77
N ALA A 504 -10.26 -4.55 11.63
CA ALA A 504 -10.86 -5.24 12.78
C ALA A 504 -9.78 -5.74 13.76
N VAL A 505 -8.67 -6.26 13.24
CA VAL A 505 -7.51 -6.68 14.06
C VAL A 505 -6.88 -5.49 14.76
N MET A 506 -6.66 -4.38 14.05
CA MET A 506 -6.12 -3.15 14.61
C MET A 506 -7.02 -2.57 15.71
N ILE A 507 -8.33 -2.53 15.50
CA ILE A 507 -9.33 -2.11 16.49
C ILE A 507 -9.21 -2.96 17.76
N ASN A 508 -9.13 -4.28 17.63
CA ASN A 508 -8.99 -5.16 18.80
C ASN A 508 -7.64 -4.95 19.52
N TRP A 509 -6.56 -4.64 18.81
CA TRP A 509 -5.27 -4.35 19.42
C TRP A 509 -5.29 -3.03 20.18
N VAL A 510 -5.76 -1.96 19.55
CA VAL A 510 -5.79 -0.60 20.11
C VAL A 510 -6.81 -0.47 21.24
N GLU A 511 -8.03 -0.97 21.04
CA GLU A 511 -9.14 -0.72 21.97
C GLU A 511 -9.26 -1.78 23.07
N LYS A 512 -8.77 -3.00 22.81
CA LYS A 512 -8.95 -4.16 23.72
C LYS A 512 -7.64 -4.80 24.17
N GLY A 513 -6.49 -4.31 23.68
CA GLY A 513 -5.18 -4.86 24.04
C GLY A 513 -4.93 -6.28 23.49
N VAL A 514 -5.69 -6.73 22.49
CA VAL A 514 -5.52 -8.05 21.88
C VAL A 514 -4.39 -8.01 20.86
N VAL A 515 -3.20 -8.46 21.27
CA VAL A 515 -1.99 -8.42 20.45
C VAL A 515 -2.07 -9.45 19.31
N PRO A 516 -1.86 -9.06 18.03
CA PRO A 516 -1.86 -9.99 16.91
C PRO A 516 -0.52 -10.72 16.82
N HIS A 517 -0.40 -11.86 17.49
CA HIS A 517 0.76 -12.76 17.35
C HIS A 517 0.83 -13.41 15.95
N THR A 518 -0.35 -13.64 15.37
CA THR A 518 -0.58 -13.93 13.95
C THR A 518 -1.59 -12.92 13.42
N LEU A 519 -1.62 -12.73 12.11
CA LEU A 519 -2.61 -11.87 11.45
C LEU A 519 -3.68 -12.73 10.77
N ASN A 520 -4.95 -12.39 11.03
CA ASN A 520 -6.08 -13.06 10.37
C ASN A 520 -6.07 -12.78 8.88
N ALA A 521 -6.23 -13.83 8.08
CA ALA A 521 -6.38 -13.75 6.64
C ALA A 521 -7.48 -14.68 6.13
N THR A 522 -7.89 -14.48 4.90
CA THR A 522 -8.95 -15.24 4.23
C THR A 522 -8.44 -15.65 2.85
N HIS A 523 -8.73 -16.88 2.45
CA HIS A 523 -8.57 -17.29 1.05
C HIS A 523 -9.70 -16.67 0.23
N LEU A 524 -9.38 -15.73 -0.66
CA LEU A 524 -10.37 -14.96 -1.41
C LEU A 524 -10.64 -15.53 -2.82
N ALA A 525 -9.94 -16.59 -3.20
CA ALA A 525 -10.07 -17.28 -4.47
C ALA A 525 -9.59 -18.74 -4.33
N GLY A 526 -9.63 -19.47 -5.44
CA GLY A 526 -9.11 -20.84 -5.53
C GLY A 526 -10.00 -21.89 -4.87
N GLU A 527 -9.46 -23.08 -4.66
CA GLU A 527 -10.18 -24.20 -4.04
C GLU A 527 -10.54 -23.93 -2.58
N TRP A 528 -9.82 -23.00 -1.94
CA TRP A 528 -9.95 -22.69 -0.52
C TRP A 528 -10.77 -21.43 -0.25
N GLU A 529 -11.41 -20.85 -1.27
CA GLU A 529 -12.20 -19.63 -1.14
C GLU A 529 -13.16 -19.66 0.07
N GLY A 530 -13.11 -18.60 0.88
CA GLY A 530 -13.89 -18.44 2.10
C GLY A 530 -13.31 -19.11 3.35
N GLN A 531 -12.22 -19.89 3.24
CA GLN A 531 -11.55 -20.47 4.40
C GLN A 531 -10.67 -19.44 5.12
N ASN A 532 -10.53 -19.61 6.44
CA ASN A 532 -9.68 -18.77 7.28
C ASN A 532 -8.22 -19.25 7.24
N ALA A 533 -7.30 -18.29 7.20
CA ALA A 533 -5.86 -18.49 7.31
C ALA A 533 -5.26 -17.62 8.41
N GLN A 534 -3.98 -17.86 8.72
CA GLN A 534 -3.19 -17.08 9.66
C GLN A 534 -1.84 -16.77 9.05
N LEU A 535 -1.39 -15.52 9.19
CA LEU A 535 -0.06 -15.09 8.75
C LEU A 535 0.88 -14.98 9.95
N CYS A 536 2.09 -15.48 9.80
CA CYS A 536 3.12 -15.37 10.83
C CYS A 536 3.62 -13.93 10.94
N SER A 537 3.75 -13.44 12.19
CA SER A 537 4.48 -12.20 12.45
C SER A 537 5.95 -12.42 12.12
N TRP A 538 6.52 -11.56 11.26
CA TRP A 538 7.95 -11.49 11.01
C TRP A 538 8.71 -11.35 12.33
N PRO A 539 9.84 -12.06 12.53
CA PRO A 539 10.61 -12.87 11.59
C PRO A 539 10.19 -14.33 11.45
N LEU A 540 9.11 -14.77 12.10
CA LEU A 540 8.67 -16.15 11.98
C LEU A 540 8.05 -16.39 10.61
N ARG A 541 8.27 -17.60 10.09
CA ARG A 541 7.85 -18.02 8.75
C ARG A 541 6.90 -19.22 8.83
N PRO A 542 5.99 -19.41 7.87
CA PRO A 542 5.06 -20.51 7.89
C PRO A 542 5.77 -21.87 7.69
N LEU A 543 5.32 -22.88 8.43
CA LEU A 543 5.69 -24.28 8.24
C LEU A 543 4.51 -25.18 8.58
N TRP A 544 4.09 -25.97 7.61
CA TRP A 544 3.10 -27.02 7.75
C TRP A 544 3.77 -28.36 8.01
N THR A 545 3.20 -29.09 8.96
CA THR A 545 3.65 -30.41 9.39
C THR A 545 2.47 -31.38 9.40
N GLU A 546 2.74 -32.66 9.65
CA GLU A 546 1.69 -33.68 9.72
C GLU A 546 0.88 -33.75 8.40
N ASN A 547 1.59 -33.80 7.26
CA ASN A 547 1.03 -33.80 5.91
C ASN A 547 0.08 -32.62 5.63
N GLY A 548 0.53 -31.38 5.91
CA GLY A 548 -0.27 -30.20 5.59
C GLY A 548 -1.47 -29.97 6.52
N THR A 549 -1.51 -30.57 7.72
CA THR A 549 -2.65 -30.39 8.65
C THR A 549 -2.34 -29.52 9.86
N LYS A 550 -1.05 -29.28 10.15
CA LYS A 550 -0.61 -28.52 11.31
C LYS A 550 0.29 -27.36 10.93
N PHE A 551 -0.26 -26.15 11.04
CA PHE A 551 0.41 -24.87 10.82
C PHE A 551 1.23 -24.43 12.04
N ASN A 552 2.48 -24.02 11.82
CA ASN A 552 3.35 -23.41 12.83
C ASN A 552 4.06 -22.18 12.25
N CYS A 553 4.35 -21.21 13.11
CA CYS A 553 5.26 -20.12 12.80
C CYS A 553 6.63 -20.43 13.38
N VAL A 554 7.62 -20.64 12.51
CA VAL A 554 8.96 -21.12 12.88
C VAL A 554 10.03 -20.07 12.60
N TYR A 555 11.08 -20.09 13.41
CA TYR A 555 12.30 -19.32 13.18
C TYR A 555 13.28 -20.16 12.36
N ASP A 556 13.88 -19.55 11.34
CA ASP A 556 14.87 -20.17 10.48
C ASP A 556 15.95 -19.13 10.15
N GLN A 557 17.20 -19.39 10.58
CA GLN A 557 18.29 -18.43 10.39
C GLN A 557 18.69 -18.33 8.91
N ALA A 558 18.77 -19.45 8.19
CA ALA A 558 19.18 -19.44 6.79
C ALA A 558 18.15 -18.69 5.94
N SER A 559 16.87 -18.85 6.28
CA SER A 559 15.78 -18.04 5.75
C SER A 559 15.98 -16.56 6.03
N LEU A 560 16.24 -16.17 7.29
CA LEU A 560 16.41 -14.75 7.63
C LEU A 560 17.57 -14.10 6.90
N ASP A 561 18.65 -14.83 6.69
CA ASP A 561 19.84 -14.34 5.97
C ASP A 561 19.52 -14.01 4.49
N THR A 562 18.49 -14.60 3.87
CA THR A 562 18.08 -14.24 2.50
C THR A 562 17.38 -12.88 2.40
N TRP A 563 16.92 -12.36 3.54
CA TRP A 563 16.27 -11.05 3.63
C TRP A 563 17.18 -9.95 4.18
N ASP A 564 18.45 -10.27 4.45
CA ASP A 564 19.42 -9.27 4.89
C ASP A 564 20.07 -8.60 3.67
N TYR A 565 19.76 -7.32 3.49
CA TYR A 565 20.22 -6.53 2.36
C TYR A 565 21.20 -5.45 2.82
N THR A 566 22.41 -5.44 2.25
CA THR A 566 23.34 -4.32 2.39
C THR A 566 23.25 -3.44 1.15
N PHE A 567 23.04 -2.13 1.33
CA PHE A 567 23.02 -1.13 0.26
C PHE A 567 24.33 -0.33 0.24
N ASP A 568 25.41 -0.93 -0.25
CA ASP A 568 26.77 -0.37 -0.24
C ASP A 568 27.12 0.48 -1.48
N ALA A 569 26.18 0.67 -2.40
CA ALA A 569 26.37 1.60 -3.52
C ALA A 569 26.40 3.07 -3.08
N TYR A 570 25.73 3.40 -1.96
CA TYR A 570 25.62 4.77 -1.43
C TYR A 570 26.59 5.05 -0.29
N LYS A 571 26.86 6.34 -0.04
CA LYS A 571 27.73 6.79 1.07
C LYS A 571 26.99 6.98 2.39
N VAL A 572 25.66 7.11 2.32
CA VAL A 572 24.77 7.29 3.47
C VAL A 572 23.95 6.00 3.59
N PRO A 573 23.66 5.51 4.81
CA PRO A 573 22.79 4.36 4.99
C PRO A 573 21.43 4.60 4.35
N LEU A 574 20.98 3.66 3.53
CA LEU A 574 19.62 3.62 3.02
C LEU A 574 18.80 2.77 3.99
N TYR A 575 17.99 3.42 4.83
CA TYR A 575 17.18 2.77 5.85
C TYR A 575 15.91 2.15 5.29
#